data_AF-A0A6G0UFK0-F1
#
_entry.id   AF-A0A6G0UFK0-F1
#
_cell.length_a   1.000
_cell.length_b   1.000
_cell.length_c   1.000
_cell.angle_alpha   90.00
_cell.angle_beta   90.00
_cell.angle_gamma   90.00
#
_symmetry.space_group_name_H-M   'P 1'
#
loop_
_entity.id
_entity.type
_entity.pdbx_description
1 polymer ?
#
loop_
_entity_poly.entity_id
_entity_poly.type
_entity_poly.pdbx_seq_one_letter_code
_entity_poly.pdbx_strand_id
1 'polypeptide(L)'
;MNLTPTKQLLVRDWKENVVNLVQFPRARCIPSASPFSLKLETFLKFAKIAYKNVNNEFKHGSSKGQIPFIELNGRQHADSGHIMDVLIKEFNLTIDAGLDPKQLADKRAYSILVEESLFRAIAYMRTKDNTWLFSEDKGLLGNMTGIKKIAAGKLGPYFSRGKMEKSLQIHGMGRNSLEEVVEIMKKDLVALDTLLGGKKYFFGDEPTSFDATAFGMLAQVFYTPSPTDEVVKFAEAETPNLKSFVDKVKTEFWPEWDEITQVTFQKMKPAKGLVVKDWKENIINLIQFPRAKCIPSPSPYVLKLETFLKLVKLPYKNVSNDFKVASSKGQIPFIELNGRQHADSGHIMEFLIKELSLPIDSKLSTKQLSEKRAYTILLEESFIKGLVFLRFQDAQWMFTEEKGMLGNVNSKIKKVIMNKVAAHFMSKSVLKNLKVAGIGRNSDAEIVEIMKKDLVALDTLLGGKKYFFGDEPTSFDATAFGMLGQLFYTPLPTDEVTKFAETETPNLKSFVERIKAEFWPEWDEITQGLLMNPKTPEEKAAEAEAAAKKAEDEAKKAEAEVKKAES
;
A
#
# COMPACT_ATOMS: atom_id res chain seq x y z
N MET A 1 33.27 9.08 2.70
CA MET A 1 31.80 9.33 2.60
C MET A 1 31.62 10.79 2.26
N ASN A 2 30.91 11.14 1.18
CA ASN A 2 30.66 12.54 0.83
C ASN A 2 29.31 12.96 1.42
N LEU A 3 29.34 13.69 2.53
CA LEU A 3 28.14 14.20 3.17
C LEU A 3 27.58 15.38 2.36
N THR A 4 26.30 15.29 1.98
CA THR A 4 25.56 16.38 1.36
C THR A 4 25.51 17.58 2.33
N PRO A 5 25.75 18.84 1.88
CA PRO A 5 25.77 19.99 2.78
C PRO A 5 24.49 20.12 3.61
N THR A 6 24.63 20.13 4.93
CA THR A 6 23.51 20.29 5.86
C THR A 6 22.87 21.65 5.67
N LYS A 7 21.56 21.67 5.45
CA LYS A 7 20.76 22.90 5.40
C LYS A 7 20.91 23.64 6.74
N GLN A 8 21.16 24.96 6.70
CA GLN A 8 21.36 25.75 7.91
C GLN A 8 20.18 25.58 8.88
N LEU A 9 20.50 25.37 10.16
CA LEU A 9 19.50 25.22 11.22
C LEU A 9 18.66 26.50 11.37
N LEU A 10 17.38 26.32 11.72
CA LEU A 10 16.49 27.42 12.07
C LEU A 10 16.80 27.95 13.47
N VAL A 11 16.98 27.04 14.44
CA VAL A 11 17.29 27.40 15.83
C VAL A 11 18.80 27.56 15.99
N ARG A 12 19.25 28.81 16.13
CA ARG A 12 20.67 29.16 16.30
C ARG A 12 21.15 29.05 17.75
N ASP A 13 20.24 29.24 18.70
CA ASP A 13 20.41 29.09 20.16
C ASP A 13 20.01 27.68 20.66
N TRP A 14 20.24 26.64 19.85
CA TRP A 14 19.87 25.28 20.22
C TRP A 14 20.64 24.83 21.48
N LYS A 15 19.96 24.11 22.36
CA LYS A 15 20.56 23.51 23.55
C LYS A 15 20.82 22.03 23.32
N GLU A 16 21.94 21.54 23.83
CA GLU A 16 22.26 20.12 23.83
C GLU A 16 21.13 19.31 24.51
N ASN A 17 20.79 18.18 23.89
CA ASN A 17 19.73 17.25 24.31
C ASN A 17 18.32 17.87 24.46
N VAL A 18 18.06 19.05 23.88
CA VAL A 18 16.72 19.63 23.75
C VAL A 18 16.27 19.57 22.28
N VAL A 19 15.19 18.84 22.03
CA VAL A 19 14.65 18.64 20.67
C VAL A 19 13.90 19.89 20.20
N ASN A 20 14.32 20.49 19.10
CA ASN A 20 13.57 21.58 18.47
C ASN A 20 12.65 20.99 17.40
N LEU A 21 11.38 20.75 17.73
CA LEU A 21 10.39 20.14 16.85
C LEU A 21 9.81 21.18 15.89
N VAL A 22 10.27 21.18 14.64
CA VAL A 22 9.79 22.08 13.60
C VAL A 22 8.55 21.49 12.92
N GLN A 23 7.42 22.16 13.08
CA GLN A 23 6.14 21.75 12.49
C GLN A 23 5.26 22.93 12.04
N PHE A 24 4.09 22.64 11.48
CA PHE A 24 3.09 23.65 11.18
C PHE A 24 2.58 24.37 12.45
N PRO A 25 2.02 25.58 12.34
CA PRO A 25 1.31 26.20 13.47
C PRO A 25 0.20 25.31 14.04
N ARG A 26 -0.17 25.56 15.30
CA ARG A 26 -1.34 24.93 15.93
C ARG A 26 -2.60 25.18 15.10
N ALA A 27 -3.42 24.15 14.90
CA ALA A 27 -4.74 24.28 14.29
C ALA A 27 -5.81 24.39 15.38
N ARG A 28 -6.84 25.20 15.14
CA ARG A 28 -7.89 25.47 16.13
C ARG A 28 -8.90 24.34 16.33
N CYS A 29 -8.67 23.13 15.81
CA CYS A 29 -9.44 21.91 16.14
C CYS A 29 -8.55 20.72 16.55
N ILE A 30 -7.22 20.81 16.41
CA ILE A 30 -6.28 19.74 16.79
C ILE A 30 -4.87 20.32 17.01
N PRO A 31 -4.09 19.91 18.04
CA PRO A 31 -2.77 20.48 18.31
C PRO A 31 -1.77 20.37 17.15
N SER A 32 -1.97 19.45 16.21
CA SER A 32 -1.40 19.57 14.88
C SER A 32 -2.31 18.95 13.82
N ALA A 33 -2.61 19.71 12.77
CA ALA A 33 -3.34 19.22 11.59
C ALA A 33 -2.49 18.25 10.73
N SER A 34 -1.20 18.11 11.04
CA SER A 34 -0.32 17.07 10.51
C SER A 34 -0.29 15.88 11.48
N PRO A 35 -0.85 14.71 11.13
CA PRO A 35 -0.83 13.56 12.01
C PRO A 35 0.58 13.06 12.32
N PHE A 36 1.52 13.17 11.37
CA PHE A 36 2.94 12.87 11.60
C PHE A 36 3.59 13.79 12.63
N SER A 37 3.16 15.05 12.71
CA SER A 37 3.64 16.00 13.71
C SER A 37 3.01 15.72 15.08
N LEU A 38 1.71 15.39 15.12
CA LEU A 38 1.03 14.98 16.34
C LEU A 38 1.61 13.67 16.91
N LYS A 39 1.91 12.69 16.04
CA LYS A 39 2.66 11.46 16.34
C LYS A 39 3.98 11.78 17.03
N LEU A 40 4.82 12.59 16.38
CA LEU A 40 6.17 12.87 16.88
C LEU A 40 6.14 13.66 18.20
N GLU A 41 5.21 14.61 18.35
CA GLU A 41 5.04 15.36 19.59
C GLU A 41 4.50 14.47 20.74
N THR A 42 3.60 13.54 20.43
CA THR A 42 3.11 12.53 21.39
C THR A 42 4.22 11.56 21.80
N PHE A 43 5.08 11.14 20.87
CA PHE A 43 6.26 10.32 21.17
C PHE A 43 7.24 11.03 22.12
N LEU A 44 7.52 12.32 21.89
CA LEU A 44 8.38 13.12 22.77
C LEU A 44 7.77 13.22 24.19
N LYS A 45 6.44 13.38 24.30
CA LYS A 45 5.70 13.35 25.58
C LYS A 45 5.79 11.98 26.26
N PHE A 46 5.61 10.87 25.54
CA PHE A 46 5.73 9.50 26.07
C PHE A 46 7.13 9.20 26.59
N ALA A 47 8.15 9.52 25.79
CA ALA A 47 9.56 9.36 26.14
C ALA A 47 10.07 10.41 27.16
N LYS A 48 9.23 11.37 27.58
CA LYS A 48 9.54 12.48 28.50
C LYS A 48 10.76 13.31 28.05
N ILE A 49 10.98 13.41 26.74
CA ILE A 49 12.10 14.16 26.15
C ILE A 49 11.79 15.66 26.16
N ALA A 50 12.72 16.46 26.67
CA ALA A 50 12.61 17.91 26.66
C ALA A 50 12.62 18.45 25.22
N TYR A 51 11.57 19.17 24.82
CA TYR A 51 11.43 19.71 23.48
C TYR A 51 10.89 21.15 23.45
N LYS A 52 11.24 21.90 22.41
CA LYS A 52 10.61 23.17 22.01
C LYS A 52 9.78 22.93 20.77
N ASN A 53 8.54 23.44 20.73
CA ASN A 53 7.74 23.48 19.50
C ASN A 53 8.15 24.71 18.67
N VAL A 54 8.52 24.52 17.39
CA VAL A 54 9.01 25.56 16.49
C VAL A 54 8.08 25.67 15.29
N ASN A 55 7.41 26.81 15.17
CA ASN A 55 6.52 27.13 14.06
C ASN A 55 7.34 27.32 12.77
N ASN A 56 7.03 26.56 11.72
CA ASN A 56 7.72 26.62 10.43
C ASN A 56 7.29 27.79 9.52
N GLU A 57 6.35 28.62 9.97
CA GLU A 57 5.74 29.78 9.27
C GLU A 57 5.18 29.46 7.87
N PHE A 58 4.89 28.19 7.57
CA PHE A 58 4.63 27.66 6.21
C PHE A 58 5.78 27.84 5.20
N LYS A 59 6.95 28.32 5.63
CA LYS A 59 8.13 28.57 4.79
C LYS A 59 9.14 27.43 4.86
N HIS A 60 9.29 26.83 6.05
CA HIS A 60 10.40 25.93 6.34
C HIS A 60 9.98 24.46 6.30
N GLY A 61 10.85 23.65 5.70
CA GLY A 61 10.76 22.19 5.61
C GLY A 61 12.17 21.62 5.55
N SER A 62 12.32 20.34 5.89
CA SER A 62 13.61 19.67 6.03
C SER A 62 14.44 19.56 4.74
N SER A 63 15.65 19.00 4.85
CA SER A 63 16.46 18.47 3.75
C SER A 63 15.67 17.55 2.79
N LYS A 64 14.85 16.62 3.31
CA LYS A 64 13.94 15.76 2.52
C LYS A 64 12.67 16.49 2.02
N GLY A 65 12.46 17.76 2.38
CA GLY A 65 11.27 18.55 2.03
C GLY A 65 10.01 18.15 2.81
N GLN A 66 10.16 17.40 3.90
CA GLN A 66 9.09 16.90 4.76
C GLN A 66 8.95 17.74 6.05
N ILE A 67 7.77 17.64 6.66
CA ILE A 67 7.36 18.21 7.96
C ILE A 67 6.56 17.08 8.66
N PRO A 68 6.76 16.78 9.96
CA PRO A 68 7.68 17.45 10.88
C PRO A 68 9.15 17.19 10.53
N PHE A 69 10.03 17.94 11.17
CA PHE A 69 11.45 17.61 11.30
C PHE A 69 11.98 18.13 12.64
N ILE A 70 13.15 17.64 13.09
CA ILE A 70 13.77 18.13 14.33
C ILE A 70 15.15 18.73 14.09
N GLU A 71 15.54 19.65 14.97
CA GLU A 71 16.91 20.12 15.11
C GLU A 71 17.40 19.78 16.54
N LEU A 72 18.44 18.96 16.62
CA LEU A 72 18.97 18.34 17.84
C LEU A 72 20.49 18.19 17.71
N ASN A 73 21.25 18.50 18.76
CA ASN A 73 22.70 18.30 18.83
C ASN A 73 23.47 18.78 17.58
N GLY A 74 23.11 19.98 17.10
CA GLY A 74 23.70 20.62 15.92
C GLY A 74 23.31 20.02 14.56
N ARG A 75 22.36 19.07 14.50
CA ARG A 75 21.96 18.34 13.30
C ARG A 75 20.45 18.45 13.03
N GLN A 76 20.07 18.30 11.77
CA GLN A 76 18.68 18.26 11.32
C GLN A 76 18.29 16.83 10.94
N HIS A 77 17.24 16.29 11.56
CA HIS A 77 16.70 14.96 11.28
C HIS A 77 15.28 15.07 10.71
N ALA A 78 14.98 14.25 9.70
CA ALA A 78 13.79 14.34 8.88
C ALA A 78 13.12 12.97 8.71
N ASP A 79 11.80 13.01 8.40
CA ASP A 79 10.87 11.87 8.45
C ASP A 79 10.54 11.41 9.88
N SER A 80 9.26 11.38 10.26
CA SER A 80 8.83 11.11 11.63
C SER A 80 9.18 9.72 12.13
N GLY A 81 9.22 8.71 11.26
CA GLY A 81 9.66 7.36 11.65
C GLY A 81 11.16 7.33 11.93
N HIS A 82 11.96 7.85 11.00
CA HIS A 82 13.41 7.92 11.14
C HIS A 82 13.85 8.80 12.33
N ILE A 83 13.14 9.90 12.61
CA ILE A 83 13.39 10.73 13.80
C ILE A 83 13.17 9.93 15.08
N MET A 84 12.14 9.08 15.15
CA MET A 84 11.89 8.24 16.32
C MET A 84 12.98 7.17 16.48
N ASP A 85 13.41 6.50 15.41
CA ASP A 85 14.58 5.60 15.42
C ASP A 85 15.86 6.31 15.93
N VAL A 86 16.10 7.55 15.50
CA VAL A 86 17.23 8.39 15.96
C VAL A 86 17.10 8.74 17.45
N LEU A 87 15.92 9.18 17.90
CA LEU A 87 15.70 9.56 19.31
C LEU A 87 15.82 8.36 20.25
N ILE A 88 15.34 7.18 19.85
CA ILE A 88 15.52 5.92 20.59
C ILE A 88 17.01 5.64 20.82
N LYS A 89 17.85 5.84 19.80
CA LYS A 89 19.29 5.63 19.89
C LYS A 89 20.03 6.73 20.68
N GLU A 90 19.78 8.00 20.38
CA GLU A 90 20.50 9.14 20.99
C GLU A 90 20.23 9.24 22.49
N PHE A 91 18.98 8.96 22.93
CA PHE A 91 18.58 9.02 24.34
C PHE A 91 18.56 7.64 25.03
N ASN A 92 19.03 6.56 24.37
CA ASN A 92 19.02 5.18 24.87
C ASN A 92 17.65 4.72 25.43
N LEU A 93 16.56 4.99 24.69
CA LEU A 93 15.20 4.72 25.14
C LEU A 93 14.85 3.23 25.10
N THR A 94 14.21 2.73 26.16
CA THR A 94 13.70 1.36 26.26
C THR A 94 12.23 1.21 25.84
N ILE A 95 11.63 2.25 25.23
CA ILE A 95 10.19 2.39 24.91
C ILE A 95 9.60 1.27 24.03
N ASP A 96 10.44 0.49 23.37
CA ASP A 96 10.05 -0.67 22.55
C ASP A 96 10.83 -1.95 22.93
N ALA A 97 11.68 -1.91 23.96
CA ALA A 97 12.63 -2.98 24.29
C ALA A 97 12.00 -4.22 24.94
N GLY A 98 10.76 -4.09 25.46
CA GLY A 98 9.98 -5.21 26.00
C GLY A 98 9.14 -5.95 24.97
N LEU A 99 9.21 -5.59 23.68
CA LEU A 99 8.39 -6.21 22.63
C LEU A 99 9.02 -7.50 22.09
N ASP A 100 8.24 -8.58 22.08
CA ASP A 100 8.65 -9.83 21.46
C ASP A 100 8.73 -9.73 19.91
N PRO A 101 9.36 -10.68 19.19
CA PRO A 101 9.51 -10.60 17.74
C PRO A 101 8.19 -10.49 16.96
N LYS A 102 7.11 -11.13 17.42
CA LYS A 102 5.78 -11.03 16.81
C LYS A 102 5.13 -9.69 17.12
N GLN A 103 5.28 -9.16 18.34
CA GLN A 103 4.87 -7.79 18.68
C GLN A 103 5.63 -6.75 17.85
N LEU A 104 6.93 -6.93 17.60
CA LEU A 104 7.72 -6.06 16.73
C LEU A 104 7.27 -6.14 15.25
N ALA A 105 6.96 -7.34 14.76
CA ALA A 105 6.39 -7.55 13.42
C ALA A 105 4.99 -6.90 13.28
N ASP A 106 4.13 -7.07 14.29
CA ASP A 106 2.82 -6.43 14.34
C ASP A 106 2.96 -4.91 14.42
N LYS A 107 3.79 -4.40 15.33
CA LYS A 107 4.12 -2.97 15.44
C LYS A 107 4.52 -2.40 14.08
N ARG A 108 5.35 -3.10 13.31
CA ARG A 108 5.75 -2.71 11.96
C ARG A 108 4.55 -2.70 10.98
N ALA A 109 3.77 -3.77 10.93
CA ALA A 109 2.63 -3.90 10.03
C ALA A 109 1.52 -2.86 10.31
N TYR A 110 1.13 -2.70 11.58
CA TYR A 110 0.08 -1.76 11.97
C TYR A 110 0.55 -0.29 11.93
N SER A 111 1.84 0.00 12.13
CA SER A 111 2.37 1.34 11.82
C SER A 111 2.11 1.71 10.35
N ILE A 112 2.34 0.77 9.43
CA ILE A 112 2.10 0.99 8.00
C ILE A 112 0.58 1.08 7.67
N LEU A 113 -0.29 0.30 8.33
CA LEU A 113 -1.75 0.48 8.26
C LEU A 113 -2.16 1.92 8.63
N VAL A 114 -1.67 2.42 9.76
CA VAL A 114 -1.97 3.76 10.28
C VAL A 114 -1.44 4.86 9.35
N GLU A 115 -0.17 4.77 8.97
CA GLU A 115 0.54 5.85 8.27
C GLU A 115 0.31 5.89 6.76
N GLU A 116 -0.09 4.79 6.12
CA GLU A 116 -0.28 4.71 4.66
C GLU A 116 -1.72 4.41 4.22
N SER A 117 -2.55 3.72 5.02
CA SER A 117 -3.98 3.54 4.72
C SER A 117 -4.83 4.60 5.41
N LEU A 118 -4.91 4.57 6.75
CA LEU A 118 -5.81 5.45 7.52
C LEU A 118 -5.48 6.93 7.30
N PHE A 119 -4.19 7.31 7.32
CA PHE A 119 -3.75 8.67 6.99
C PHE A 119 -4.25 9.14 5.62
N ARG A 120 -4.19 8.28 4.59
CA ARG A 120 -4.61 8.67 3.24
C ARG A 120 -6.12 8.76 3.10
N ALA A 121 -6.87 8.02 3.90
CA ALA A 121 -8.33 8.15 3.97
C ALA A 121 -8.72 9.49 4.63
N ILE A 122 -8.04 9.87 5.73
CA ILE A 122 -8.14 11.20 6.34
C ILE A 122 -7.78 12.30 5.33
N ALA A 123 -6.72 12.12 4.53
CA ALA A 123 -6.33 13.06 3.49
C ALA A 123 -7.33 13.12 2.32
N TYR A 124 -7.95 12.00 1.94
CA TYR A 124 -9.03 11.95 0.94
C TYR A 124 -10.26 12.72 1.43
N MET A 125 -10.66 12.52 2.69
CA MET A 125 -11.73 13.28 3.32
C MET A 125 -11.46 14.79 3.23
N ARG A 126 -10.20 15.20 3.45
CA ARG A 126 -9.73 16.59 3.28
C ARG A 126 -9.74 17.08 1.82
N THR A 127 -9.75 16.21 0.81
CA THR A 127 -10.00 16.66 -0.58
C THR A 127 -11.46 17.09 -0.80
N LYS A 128 -12.41 16.42 -0.13
CA LYS A 128 -13.85 16.75 -0.24
C LYS A 128 -14.17 18.00 0.57
N ASP A 129 -13.61 18.11 1.78
CA ASP A 129 -13.60 19.38 2.52
C ASP A 129 -12.29 19.64 3.28
N ASN A 130 -11.60 20.70 2.88
CA ASN A 130 -10.45 21.31 3.55
C ASN A 130 -10.69 22.78 3.89
N THR A 131 -11.91 23.31 3.76
CA THR A 131 -12.21 24.70 4.12
C THR A 131 -11.89 24.97 5.58
N TRP A 132 -12.13 23.99 6.46
CA TRP A 132 -11.73 24.02 7.86
C TRP A 132 -10.22 24.20 8.09
N LEU A 133 -9.32 23.73 7.22
CA LEU A 133 -7.87 23.95 7.39
C LEU A 133 -7.51 25.43 7.20
N PHE A 134 -8.31 26.15 6.43
CA PHE A 134 -8.16 27.56 6.10
C PHE A 134 -9.29 28.41 6.69
N SER A 135 -9.74 28.06 7.89
CA SER A 135 -10.64 28.87 8.71
C SER A 135 -9.92 29.42 9.95
N GLU A 136 -10.58 30.35 10.65
CA GLU A 136 -10.07 30.93 11.91
C GLU A 136 -10.52 30.16 13.16
N ASP A 137 -11.70 29.55 13.10
CA ASP A 137 -12.39 28.85 14.20
C ASP A 137 -11.86 27.43 14.43
N LYS A 138 -11.44 26.72 13.36
CA LYS A 138 -10.90 25.34 13.41
C LYS A 138 -9.53 25.20 12.74
N GLY A 139 -9.22 26.11 11.82
CA GLY A 139 -8.08 25.99 10.94
C GLY A 139 -6.80 26.62 11.45
N LEU A 140 -5.97 26.96 10.48
CA LEU A 140 -4.64 27.51 10.66
C LEU A 140 -4.61 29.05 10.54
N LEU A 141 -5.68 29.71 10.07
CA LEU A 141 -5.68 31.16 9.82
C LEU A 141 -5.60 32.00 11.10
N GLY A 142 -5.91 31.45 12.27
CA GLY A 142 -5.67 32.11 13.56
C GLY A 142 -4.20 32.49 13.79
N ASN A 143 -3.27 31.89 13.01
CA ASN A 143 -1.83 32.17 13.03
C ASN A 143 -1.40 33.17 11.93
N MET A 144 -2.34 33.84 11.26
CA MET A 144 -2.07 34.75 10.12
C MET A 144 -2.78 36.10 10.28
N THR A 145 -2.16 37.17 9.79
CA THR A 145 -2.67 38.55 9.89
C THR A 145 -2.76 39.25 8.53
N GLY A 146 -3.59 40.29 8.47
CA GLY A 146 -3.73 41.19 7.30
C GLY A 146 -4.13 40.49 6.00
N ILE A 147 -3.74 41.09 4.86
CA ILE A 147 -4.11 40.64 3.51
C ILE A 147 -3.71 39.18 3.24
N LYS A 148 -2.61 38.70 3.83
CA LYS A 148 -2.15 37.30 3.70
C LYS A 148 -3.17 36.30 4.25
N LYS A 149 -3.86 36.64 5.35
CA LYS A 149 -4.94 35.84 5.94
C LYS A 149 -6.14 35.71 4.99
N ILE A 150 -6.57 36.83 4.40
CA ILE A 150 -7.68 36.90 3.46
C ILE A 150 -7.39 36.10 2.18
N ALA A 151 -6.17 36.22 1.64
CA ALA A 151 -5.74 35.45 0.48
C ALA A 151 -5.65 33.94 0.79
N ALA A 152 -5.12 33.57 1.95
CA ALA A 152 -5.03 32.18 2.37
C ALA A 152 -6.40 31.53 2.61
N GLY A 153 -7.37 32.26 3.19
CA GLY A 153 -8.74 31.76 3.35
C GLY A 153 -9.46 31.54 2.02
N LYS A 154 -9.35 32.48 1.07
CA LYS A 154 -10.03 32.37 -0.23
C LYS A 154 -9.38 31.38 -1.21
N LEU A 155 -8.05 31.30 -1.25
CA LEU A 155 -7.32 30.54 -2.27
C LEU A 155 -6.64 29.27 -1.72
N GLY A 156 -6.35 29.23 -0.42
CA GLY A 156 -5.73 28.09 0.25
C GLY A 156 -6.49 26.77 0.10
N PRO A 157 -7.82 26.72 0.30
CA PRO A 157 -8.61 25.50 0.07
C PRO A 157 -8.44 24.95 -1.35
N TYR A 158 -8.51 25.81 -2.37
CA TYR A 158 -8.40 25.42 -3.77
C TYR A 158 -7.00 24.86 -4.11
N PHE A 159 -5.93 25.60 -3.80
CA PHE A 159 -4.57 25.15 -4.09
C PHE A 159 -4.16 23.92 -3.27
N SER A 160 -4.59 23.84 -2.00
CA SER A 160 -4.34 22.68 -1.14
C SER A 160 -5.08 21.44 -1.66
N ARG A 161 -6.37 21.58 -2.02
CA ARG A 161 -7.19 20.50 -2.59
C ARG A 161 -6.55 19.94 -3.85
N GLY A 162 -6.25 20.80 -4.84
CA GLY A 162 -5.62 20.39 -6.09
C GLY A 162 -4.22 19.78 -5.93
N LYS A 163 -3.51 20.04 -4.82
CA LYS A 163 -2.24 19.36 -4.48
C LYS A 163 -2.48 18.00 -3.81
N MET A 164 -3.39 17.92 -2.84
CA MET A 164 -3.74 16.69 -2.14
C MET A 164 -4.37 15.66 -3.09
N GLU A 165 -5.32 16.09 -3.93
CA GLU A 165 -5.95 15.23 -4.94
C GLU A 165 -4.92 14.62 -5.87
N LYS A 166 -4.01 15.42 -6.45
CA LYS A 166 -2.94 14.90 -7.32
C LYS A 166 -2.04 13.89 -6.61
N SER A 167 -1.73 14.11 -5.33
CA SER A 167 -0.97 13.15 -4.52
C SER A 167 -1.75 11.84 -4.31
N LEU A 168 -3.02 11.94 -3.90
CA LEU A 168 -3.87 10.78 -3.60
C LEU A 168 -4.24 9.98 -4.85
N GLN A 169 -4.40 10.63 -6.01
CA GLN A 169 -4.55 9.96 -7.30
C GLN A 169 -3.32 9.13 -7.65
N ILE A 170 -2.10 9.61 -7.37
CA ILE A 170 -0.87 8.80 -7.52
C ILE A 170 -0.90 7.61 -6.55
N HIS A 171 -1.21 7.86 -5.27
CA HIS A 171 -1.27 6.86 -4.17
C HIS A 171 -2.49 5.90 -4.21
N GLY A 172 -3.23 5.78 -5.30
CA GLY A 172 -4.41 4.90 -5.33
C GLY A 172 -5.66 5.53 -4.71
N MET A 173 -5.58 5.96 -3.45
CA MET A 173 -6.78 6.28 -2.66
C MET A 173 -7.63 7.42 -3.21
N GLY A 174 -7.05 8.37 -3.95
CA GLY A 174 -7.77 9.47 -4.62
C GLY A 174 -8.76 9.00 -5.70
N ARG A 175 -8.60 7.75 -6.16
CA ARG A 175 -9.39 7.13 -7.22
C ARG A 175 -10.71 6.51 -6.73
N ASN A 176 -10.81 6.27 -5.42
CA ASN A 176 -11.99 5.65 -4.81
C ASN A 176 -13.15 6.65 -4.70
N SER A 177 -14.38 6.15 -4.56
CA SER A 177 -15.54 6.94 -4.17
C SER A 177 -15.45 7.38 -2.71
N LEU A 178 -16.33 8.28 -2.30
CA LEU A 178 -16.40 8.72 -0.91
C LEU A 178 -16.86 7.59 0.01
N GLU A 179 -17.83 6.80 -0.46
CA GLU A 179 -18.38 5.62 0.20
C GLU A 179 -17.32 4.52 0.37
N GLU A 180 -16.54 4.23 -0.68
CA GLU A 180 -15.43 3.27 -0.61
C GLU A 180 -14.39 3.70 0.44
N VAL A 181 -14.02 4.99 0.48
CA VAL A 181 -13.05 5.49 1.47
C VAL A 181 -13.61 5.44 2.90
N VAL A 182 -14.91 5.68 3.09
CA VAL A 182 -15.57 5.48 4.39
C VAL A 182 -15.46 4.02 4.84
N GLU A 183 -15.73 3.05 3.97
CA GLU A 183 -15.59 1.62 4.30
C GLU A 183 -14.14 1.20 4.57
N ILE A 184 -13.15 1.78 3.88
CA ILE A 184 -11.72 1.59 4.20
C ILE A 184 -11.43 2.07 5.64
N MET A 185 -11.92 3.27 6.02
CA MET A 185 -11.72 3.79 7.38
C MET A 185 -12.35 2.90 8.44
N LYS A 186 -13.59 2.42 8.22
CA LYS A 186 -14.27 1.50 9.14
C LYS A 186 -13.46 0.23 9.39
N LYS A 187 -12.90 -0.38 8.33
CA LYS A 187 -12.05 -1.58 8.41
C LYS A 187 -10.72 -1.32 9.13
N ASP A 188 -10.05 -0.20 8.82
CA ASP A 188 -8.79 0.18 9.48
C ASP A 188 -9.01 0.45 10.97
N LEU A 189 -10.13 1.06 11.34
CA LEU A 189 -10.53 1.26 12.74
C LEU A 189 -10.82 -0.08 13.43
N VAL A 190 -11.64 -0.97 12.86
CA VAL A 190 -11.92 -2.29 13.47
C VAL A 190 -10.65 -3.13 13.65
N ALA A 191 -9.70 -3.07 12.70
CA ALA A 191 -8.41 -3.73 12.85
C ALA A 191 -7.59 -3.16 14.03
N LEU A 192 -7.54 -1.83 14.16
CA LEU A 192 -6.86 -1.19 15.29
C LEU A 192 -7.55 -1.50 16.63
N ASP A 193 -8.88 -1.48 16.69
CA ASP A 193 -9.62 -1.85 17.91
C ASP A 193 -9.37 -3.31 18.30
N THR A 194 -9.34 -4.21 17.31
CA THR A 194 -9.00 -5.63 17.51
C THR A 194 -7.57 -5.84 18.01
N LEU A 195 -6.58 -5.07 17.50
CA LEU A 195 -5.20 -5.15 18.00
C LEU A 195 -5.11 -4.66 19.44
N LEU A 196 -5.78 -3.56 19.78
CA LEU A 196 -5.78 -2.98 21.12
C LEU A 196 -6.52 -3.91 22.10
N GLY A 197 -7.75 -4.30 21.79
CA GLY A 197 -8.65 -5.01 22.69
C GLY A 197 -8.78 -4.29 24.04
N GLY A 198 -8.91 -5.06 25.13
CA GLY A 198 -8.96 -4.51 26.49
C GLY A 198 -7.62 -4.06 27.09
N LYS A 199 -6.54 -3.88 26.29
CA LYS A 199 -5.23 -3.45 26.81
C LYS A 199 -5.19 -1.94 27.06
N LYS A 200 -4.33 -1.49 27.98
CA LYS A 200 -4.17 -0.05 28.25
C LYS A 200 -3.56 0.68 27.06
N TYR A 201 -2.58 0.07 26.41
CA TYR A 201 -1.88 0.49 25.20
C TYR A 201 -1.78 -0.70 24.22
N PHE A 202 -1.45 -0.44 22.96
CA PHE A 202 -1.55 -1.42 21.86
C PHE A 202 -0.76 -2.72 22.08
N PHE A 203 0.34 -2.68 22.85
CA PHE A 203 1.16 -3.85 23.16
C PHE A 203 1.31 -4.18 24.66
N GLY A 204 0.64 -3.45 25.58
CA GLY A 204 0.74 -3.72 27.01
C GLY A 204 0.24 -2.58 27.90
N ASP A 205 0.85 -2.43 29.08
CA ASP A 205 0.49 -1.45 30.11
C ASP A 205 1.34 -0.16 30.10
N GLU A 206 2.44 -0.17 29.33
CA GLU A 206 3.29 1.00 29.04
C GLU A 206 3.18 1.41 27.56
N PRO A 207 3.30 2.72 27.23
CA PRO A 207 3.07 3.23 25.89
C PRO A 207 4.29 3.03 24.98
N THR A 208 4.09 2.43 23.80
CA THR A 208 5.16 2.18 22.81
C THR A 208 5.31 3.33 21.81
N SER A 209 6.31 3.26 20.92
CA SER A 209 6.39 4.22 19.80
C SER A 209 5.28 4.02 18.74
N PHE A 210 4.58 2.89 18.75
CA PHE A 210 3.39 2.70 17.93
C PHE A 210 2.14 3.33 18.53
N ASP A 211 1.99 3.40 19.86
CA ASP A 211 0.87 4.10 20.49
C ASP A 211 0.86 5.60 20.09
N ALA A 212 2.04 6.23 20.06
CA ALA A 212 2.18 7.60 19.56
C ALA A 212 1.82 7.71 18.06
N THR A 213 2.11 6.66 17.27
CA THR A 213 1.75 6.57 15.85
C THR A 213 0.24 6.46 15.66
N ALA A 214 -0.40 5.53 16.35
CA ALA A 214 -1.85 5.33 16.31
C ALA A 214 -2.60 6.59 16.75
N PHE A 215 -2.23 7.18 17.89
CA PHE A 215 -2.85 8.41 18.39
C PHE A 215 -2.75 9.58 17.40
N GLY A 216 -1.58 9.79 16.80
CA GLY A 216 -1.33 10.88 15.85
C GLY A 216 -2.32 10.94 14.68
N MET A 217 -2.77 9.77 14.22
CA MET A 217 -3.75 9.62 13.13
C MET A 217 -5.19 9.46 13.64
N LEU A 218 -5.44 8.63 14.66
CA LEU A 218 -6.79 8.41 15.22
C LEU A 218 -7.40 9.71 15.74
N ALA A 219 -6.62 10.56 16.39
CA ALA A 219 -7.09 11.86 16.86
C ALA A 219 -7.55 12.79 15.72
N GLN A 220 -7.05 12.61 14.48
CA GLN A 220 -7.58 13.34 13.32
C GLN A 220 -8.99 12.88 12.93
N VAL A 221 -9.33 11.60 13.15
CA VAL A 221 -10.66 11.03 12.86
C VAL A 221 -11.71 11.59 13.82
N PHE A 222 -11.38 11.66 15.11
CA PHE A 222 -12.29 12.14 16.16
C PHE A 222 -12.40 13.67 16.23
N TYR A 223 -11.30 14.42 16.09
CA TYR A 223 -11.27 15.85 16.42
C TYR A 223 -11.12 16.81 15.23
N THR A 224 -10.74 16.33 14.03
CA THR A 224 -10.74 17.22 12.84
C THR A 224 -12.05 17.15 12.08
N PRO A 225 -12.56 18.27 11.52
CA PRO A 225 -13.73 18.27 10.65
C PRO A 225 -13.61 17.28 9.49
N SER A 226 -14.18 16.10 9.69
CA SER A 226 -14.53 15.20 8.60
C SER A 226 -15.65 15.84 7.79
N PRO A 227 -15.66 15.67 6.47
CA PRO A 227 -16.80 16.09 5.68
C PRO A 227 -18.07 15.31 6.10
N THR A 228 -18.01 14.09 6.67
CA THR A 228 -19.18 13.38 7.27
C THR A 228 -18.92 12.91 8.69
N ASP A 229 -19.98 12.93 9.49
CA ASP A 229 -20.10 12.28 10.79
C ASP A 229 -20.12 10.74 10.75
N GLU A 230 -20.39 10.09 9.61
CA GLU A 230 -20.54 8.63 9.49
C GLU A 230 -19.33 7.84 10.04
N VAL A 231 -18.10 8.30 9.76
CA VAL A 231 -16.88 7.62 10.22
C VAL A 231 -16.66 7.77 11.73
N VAL A 232 -16.90 8.96 12.29
CA VAL A 232 -16.73 9.19 13.73
C VAL A 232 -17.85 8.52 14.53
N LYS A 233 -19.10 8.56 14.05
CA LYS A 233 -20.22 7.80 14.63
C LYS A 233 -19.97 6.30 14.65
N PHE A 234 -19.41 5.75 13.56
CA PHE A 234 -18.99 4.35 13.53
C PHE A 234 -17.85 4.10 14.53
N ALA A 235 -16.84 4.97 14.60
CA ALA A 235 -15.72 4.81 15.52
C ALA A 235 -16.13 4.87 17.00
N GLU A 236 -17.13 5.69 17.34
CA GLU A 236 -17.68 5.83 18.69
C GLU A 236 -18.59 4.66 19.10
N ALA A 237 -19.28 4.02 18.14
CA ALA A 237 -20.17 2.88 18.40
C ALA A 237 -19.46 1.52 18.33
N GLU A 238 -18.65 1.30 17.30
CA GLU A 238 -18.10 -0.03 16.93
C GLU A 238 -16.61 -0.19 17.30
N THR A 239 -15.92 0.88 17.72
CA THR A 239 -14.52 0.83 18.21
C THR A 239 -14.33 1.52 19.57
N PRO A 240 -14.99 1.01 20.64
CA PRO A 240 -14.97 1.63 21.96
C PRO A 240 -13.59 1.59 22.63
N ASN A 241 -12.75 0.59 22.32
CA ASN A 241 -11.39 0.51 22.86
C ASN A 241 -10.53 1.63 22.26
N LEU A 242 -10.67 1.91 20.96
CA LEU A 242 -9.99 3.05 20.31
C LEU A 242 -10.46 4.40 20.86
N LYS A 243 -11.77 4.58 21.09
CA LYS A 243 -12.27 5.83 21.69
C LYS A 243 -11.68 6.03 23.09
N SER A 244 -11.68 4.98 23.91
CA SER A 244 -11.06 4.98 25.24
C SER A 244 -9.56 5.28 25.18
N PHE A 245 -8.82 4.69 24.23
CA PHE A 245 -7.40 4.96 24.02
C PHE A 245 -7.12 6.41 23.60
N VAL A 246 -7.90 6.96 22.67
CA VAL A 246 -7.72 8.35 22.21
C VAL A 246 -8.04 9.34 23.33
N ASP A 247 -9.14 9.15 24.05
CA ASP A 247 -9.50 10.03 25.19
C ASP A 247 -8.47 9.93 26.33
N LYS A 248 -7.94 8.72 26.60
CA LYS A 248 -6.88 8.47 27.58
C LYS A 248 -5.59 9.19 27.20
N VAL A 249 -5.07 8.99 25.99
CA VAL A 249 -3.82 9.63 25.54
C VAL A 249 -3.98 11.15 25.43
N LYS A 250 -5.17 11.66 25.06
CA LYS A 250 -5.49 13.09 25.18
C LYS A 250 -5.40 13.56 26.64
N THR A 251 -6.10 12.90 27.57
CA THR A 251 -6.16 13.32 28.98
C THR A 251 -4.80 13.20 29.69
N GLU A 252 -4.08 12.10 29.51
CA GLU A 252 -2.82 11.81 30.21
C GLU A 252 -1.63 12.63 29.68
N PHE A 253 -1.56 12.86 28.35
CA PHE A 253 -0.38 13.46 27.71
C PHE A 253 -0.64 14.80 27.01
N TRP A 254 -1.91 15.22 26.84
CA TRP A 254 -2.29 16.51 26.26
C TRP A 254 -3.30 17.28 27.13
N PRO A 255 -2.99 17.57 28.42
CA PRO A 255 -3.85 18.41 29.25
C PRO A 255 -4.08 19.81 28.67
N GLU A 256 -3.19 20.29 27.80
CA GLU A 256 -3.33 21.57 27.08
C GLU A 256 -4.25 21.50 25.84
N TRP A 257 -4.85 20.35 25.51
CA TRP A 257 -5.54 20.14 24.23
C TRP A 257 -6.67 21.16 23.99
N ASP A 258 -7.57 21.34 24.96
CA ASP A 258 -8.78 22.16 24.75
C ASP A 258 -8.51 23.67 24.84
N GLU A 259 -7.36 24.09 25.40
CA GLU A 259 -6.81 25.44 25.22
C GLU A 259 -6.49 25.73 23.73
N ILE A 260 -6.21 24.67 22.97
CA ILE A 260 -5.81 24.75 21.55
C ILE A 260 -7.02 24.61 20.59
N THR A 261 -8.18 24.04 20.97
CA THR A 261 -9.15 23.47 19.98
C THR A 261 -10.68 23.64 20.22
N GLN A 262 -11.48 24.02 19.19
CA GLN A 262 -12.98 24.06 19.13
C GLN A 262 -13.55 23.71 17.67
N VAL A 263 -14.83 23.28 17.47
CA VAL A 263 -15.38 22.60 16.21
C VAL A 263 -16.83 23.05 15.76
N THR A 264 -17.63 22.58 14.75
CA THR A 264 -17.76 21.38 13.83
C THR A 264 -18.30 21.72 12.38
N PHE A 265 -18.86 20.79 11.54
CA PHE A 265 -19.06 20.87 10.04
C PHE A 265 -20.16 19.92 9.38
N GLN A 266 -20.45 19.93 8.02
CA GLN A 266 -21.29 18.92 7.23
C GLN A 266 -21.20 18.91 5.63
N LYS A 267 -21.92 18.02 4.84
CA LYS A 267 -21.57 17.52 3.42
C LYS A 267 -22.61 17.33 2.23
N MET A 268 -22.13 16.83 1.04
CA MET A 268 -22.82 16.18 -0.15
C MET A 268 -21.98 15.05 -0.94
N LYS A 269 -22.42 14.45 -2.11
CA LYS A 269 -21.96 13.14 -2.77
C LYS A 269 -21.80 13.02 -4.37
N PRO A 270 -21.24 11.90 -5.02
CA PRO A 270 -20.89 11.71 -6.49
C PRO A 270 -21.10 10.29 -7.24
N ALA A 271 -20.50 9.99 -8.46
CA ALA A 271 -20.51 8.71 -9.32
C ALA A 271 -19.37 8.65 -10.46
N LYS A 272 -19.10 7.75 -11.49
CA LYS A 272 -19.52 6.42 -12.14
C LYS A 272 -18.51 5.93 -13.31
N GLY A 273 -18.53 4.69 -13.92
CA GLY A 273 -17.75 4.28 -15.20
C GLY A 273 -17.68 2.76 -15.72
N LEU A 274 -17.21 2.42 -16.98
CA LEU A 274 -17.06 1.04 -17.64
C LEU A 274 -16.11 0.89 -18.92
N VAL A 275 -15.69 -0.34 -19.37
CA VAL A 275 -14.81 -0.62 -20.58
C VAL A 275 -15.19 -1.76 -21.58
N VAL A 276 -15.37 -3.03 -21.19
CA VAL A 276 -15.54 -4.22 -22.08
C VAL A 276 -16.97 -4.27 -22.65
N LYS A 277 -17.12 -4.60 -23.94
CA LYS A 277 -18.38 -4.38 -24.68
C LYS A 277 -19.20 -5.64 -24.96
N ASP A 278 -18.55 -6.78 -25.07
CA ASP A 278 -19.08 -8.10 -25.41
C ASP A 278 -18.95 -9.09 -24.23
N TRP A 279 -19.00 -8.56 -23.00
CA TRP A 279 -18.91 -9.36 -21.78
C TRP A 279 -20.05 -10.38 -21.70
N LYS A 280 -19.75 -11.55 -21.12
CA LYS A 280 -20.75 -12.58 -20.80
C LYS A 280 -21.02 -12.60 -19.30
N GLU A 281 -22.26 -12.85 -18.94
CA GLU A 281 -22.67 -12.97 -17.54
C GLU A 281 -21.90 -14.09 -16.83
N ASN A 282 -21.53 -13.83 -15.58
CA ASN A 282 -20.75 -14.68 -14.69
C ASN A 282 -19.35 -15.10 -15.18
N ILE A 283 -18.81 -14.44 -16.21
CA ILE A 283 -17.39 -14.55 -16.60
C ILE A 283 -16.61 -13.33 -16.10
N ILE A 284 -15.60 -13.56 -15.25
CA ILE A 284 -14.67 -12.52 -14.79
C ILE A 284 -13.68 -12.21 -15.92
N ASN A 285 -13.76 -11.00 -16.49
CA ASN A 285 -12.76 -10.51 -17.44
C ASN A 285 -11.69 -9.76 -16.64
N LEU A 286 -10.48 -10.31 -16.53
CA LEU A 286 -9.35 -9.70 -15.82
C LEU A 286 -8.51 -8.89 -16.81
N ILE A 287 -8.63 -7.56 -16.74
CA ILE A 287 -7.84 -6.64 -17.57
C ILE A 287 -6.49 -6.43 -16.88
N GLN A 288 -5.43 -6.92 -17.51
CA GLN A 288 -4.07 -6.89 -16.99
C GLN A 288 -3.03 -6.46 -18.03
N PHE A 289 -1.77 -6.32 -17.61
CA PHE A 289 -0.63 -6.09 -18.51
C PHE A 289 -0.32 -7.34 -19.36
N PRO A 290 0.45 -7.21 -20.46
CA PRO A 290 0.99 -8.36 -21.18
C PRO A 290 1.85 -9.28 -20.30
N ARG A 291 1.91 -10.57 -20.64
CA ARG A 291 2.82 -11.55 -20.02
C ARG A 291 4.29 -11.15 -20.22
N ALA A 292 5.16 -11.59 -19.30
CA ALA A 292 6.61 -11.47 -19.40
C ALA A 292 7.30 -12.83 -19.27
N LYS A 293 8.50 -13.00 -19.86
CA LYS A 293 9.21 -14.30 -19.82
C LYS A 293 9.78 -14.70 -18.46
N CYS A 294 9.92 -13.76 -17.53
CA CYS A 294 10.38 -14.08 -16.17
C CYS A 294 9.24 -14.40 -15.20
N ILE A 295 8.01 -13.93 -15.46
CA ILE A 295 6.90 -13.99 -14.49
C ILE A 295 5.53 -13.83 -15.20
N PRO A 296 4.45 -14.55 -14.81
CA PRO A 296 3.13 -14.44 -15.42
C PRO A 296 2.55 -13.02 -15.45
N SER A 297 2.90 -12.16 -14.49
CA SER A 297 2.70 -10.72 -14.67
C SER A 297 3.80 -9.91 -13.98
N PRO A 298 4.41 -8.92 -14.67
CA PRO A 298 5.36 -8.01 -14.06
C PRO A 298 4.70 -7.01 -13.08
N SER A 299 3.36 -7.01 -12.97
CA SER A 299 2.63 -6.26 -11.96
C SER A 299 2.28 -7.13 -10.75
N PRO A 300 2.68 -6.73 -9.52
CA PRO A 300 2.37 -7.48 -8.30
C PRO A 300 0.87 -7.60 -8.03
N TYR A 301 0.12 -6.51 -8.24
CA TYR A 301 -1.32 -6.45 -8.02
C TYR A 301 -2.10 -7.37 -8.98
N VAL A 302 -1.58 -7.56 -10.21
CA VAL A 302 -2.12 -8.53 -11.16
C VAL A 302 -1.83 -9.95 -10.67
N LEU A 303 -0.57 -10.26 -10.33
CA LEU A 303 -0.20 -11.60 -9.89
C LEU A 303 -0.94 -12.00 -8.60
N LYS A 304 -1.17 -11.05 -7.69
CA LYS A 304 -2.05 -11.18 -6.51
C LYS A 304 -3.46 -11.60 -6.92
N LEU A 305 -4.10 -10.82 -7.79
CA LEU A 305 -5.50 -11.06 -8.16
C LEU A 305 -5.68 -12.35 -8.97
N GLU A 306 -4.76 -12.65 -9.90
CA GLU A 306 -4.78 -13.88 -10.68
C GLU A 306 -4.54 -15.12 -9.79
N THR A 307 -3.62 -15.03 -8.82
CA THR A 307 -3.43 -16.10 -7.82
C THR A 307 -4.65 -16.27 -6.92
N PHE A 308 -5.31 -15.17 -6.51
CA PHE A 308 -6.56 -15.26 -5.75
C PHE A 308 -7.63 -16.04 -6.52
N LEU A 309 -7.88 -15.69 -7.79
CA LEU A 309 -8.87 -16.37 -8.63
C LEU A 309 -8.57 -17.88 -8.76
N LYS A 310 -7.28 -18.25 -8.83
CA LYS A 310 -6.81 -19.65 -8.79
C LYS A 310 -7.06 -20.32 -7.45
N LEU A 311 -6.78 -19.67 -6.31
CA LEU A 311 -7.06 -20.22 -4.96
C LEU A 311 -8.56 -20.54 -4.78
N VAL A 312 -9.45 -19.63 -5.19
CA VAL A 312 -10.91 -19.82 -5.10
C VAL A 312 -11.51 -20.58 -6.29
N LYS A 313 -10.69 -21.04 -7.23
CA LYS A 313 -11.07 -21.79 -8.45
C LYS A 313 -12.17 -21.11 -9.28
N LEU A 314 -12.21 -19.78 -9.31
CA LEU A 314 -13.18 -19.04 -10.12
C LEU A 314 -12.77 -19.03 -11.59
N PRO A 315 -13.70 -19.22 -12.54
CA PRO A 315 -13.40 -19.09 -13.97
C PRO A 315 -13.21 -17.62 -14.36
N TYR A 316 -12.11 -17.33 -15.05
CA TYR A 316 -11.76 -15.98 -15.51
C TYR A 316 -11.11 -16.01 -16.89
N LYS A 317 -11.07 -14.86 -17.56
CA LYS A 317 -10.34 -14.65 -18.80
C LYS A 317 -9.42 -13.45 -18.68
N ASN A 318 -8.15 -13.64 -18.98
CA ASN A 318 -7.17 -12.56 -19.06
C ASN A 318 -7.33 -11.79 -20.37
N VAL A 319 -7.48 -10.47 -20.24
CA VAL A 319 -7.52 -9.52 -21.34
C VAL A 319 -6.29 -8.63 -21.23
N SER A 320 -5.43 -8.62 -22.26
CA SER A 320 -4.32 -7.67 -22.33
C SER A 320 -4.86 -6.26 -22.48
N ASN A 321 -4.41 -5.34 -21.64
CA ASN A 321 -4.70 -3.92 -21.76
C ASN A 321 -3.87 -3.24 -22.87
N ASP A 322 -2.83 -3.91 -23.38
CA ASP A 322 -1.83 -3.42 -24.35
C ASP A 322 -1.21 -2.05 -23.99
N PHE A 323 -1.18 -1.68 -22.71
CA PHE A 323 -0.87 -0.32 -22.22
C PHE A 323 -1.82 0.79 -22.74
N LYS A 324 -2.96 0.44 -23.34
CA LYS A 324 -3.96 1.35 -23.91
C LYS A 324 -5.04 1.78 -22.92
N VAL A 325 -5.46 0.88 -22.03
CA VAL A 325 -6.60 1.09 -21.12
C VAL A 325 -6.24 0.86 -19.65
N ALA A 326 -6.94 1.57 -18.79
CA ALA A 326 -7.01 1.37 -17.34
C ALA A 326 -8.48 1.50 -16.91
N SER A 327 -8.78 1.20 -15.66
CA SER A 327 -10.12 1.42 -15.09
C SER A 327 -10.56 2.89 -15.11
N SER A 328 -11.82 3.14 -14.80
CA SER A 328 -12.38 4.43 -14.35
C SER A 328 -11.55 5.07 -13.22
N LYS A 329 -10.95 4.24 -12.36
CA LYS A 329 -9.97 4.63 -11.33
C LYS A 329 -8.58 4.96 -11.89
N GLY A 330 -8.23 4.54 -13.11
CA GLY A 330 -6.87 4.66 -13.64
C GLY A 330 -5.89 3.69 -12.96
N GLN A 331 -6.38 2.51 -12.55
CA GLN A 331 -5.64 1.38 -11.98
C GLN A 331 -5.69 0.15 -12.89
N ILE A 332 -4.66 -0.69 -12.75
CA ILE A 332 -4.51 -2.04 -13.33
C ILE A 332 -3.93 -2.94 -12.22
N PRO A 333 -4.49 -4.13 -11.95
CA PRO A 333 -5.61 -4.75 -12.63
C PRO A 333 -6.94 -4.03 -12.38
N PHE A 334 -7.91 -4.35 -13.23
CA PHE A 334 -9.32 -4.23 -12.91
C PHE A 334 -10.06 -5.44 -13.50
N ILE A 335 -11.22 -5.79 -12.96
CA ILE A 335 -12.10 -6.78 -13.58
C ILE A 335 -13.36 -6.13 -14.14
N GLU A 336 -13.94 -6.78 -15.13
CA GLU A 336 -15.33 -6.54 -15.52
C GLU A 336 -16.15 -7.84 -15.45
N LEU A 337 -17.24 -7.75 -14.69
CA LEU A 337 -18.18 -8.82 -14.36
C LEU A 337 -19.59 -8.24 -14.37
N ASN A 338 -20.55 -8.93 -14.97
CA ASN A 338 -21.98 -8.60 -14.95
C ASN A 338 -22.30 -7.13 -15.26
N GLY A 339 -21.64 -6.58 -16.30
CA GLY A 339 -21.81 -5.19 -16.73
C GLY A 339 -21.34 -4.15 -15.72
N ARG A 340 -20.44 -4.51 -14.80
CA ARG A 340 -19.82 -3.62 -13.80
C ARG A 340 -18.31 -3.76 -13.81
N GLN A 341 -17.64 -2.64 -13.60
CA GLN A 341 -16.19 -2.57 -13.49
C GLN A 341 -15.80 -2.45 -12.02
N HIS A 342 -14.95 -3.36 -11.57
CA HIS A 342 -14.41 -3.36 -10.22
C HIS A 342 -12.90 -3.16 -10.32
N ALA A 343 -12.38 -2.17 -9.59
CA ALA A 343 -11.02 -1.67 -9.74
C ALA A 343 -10.35 -1.47 -8.37
N ASP A 344 -9.03 -1.66 -8.37
CA ASP A 344 -8.19 -2.01 -7.21
C ASP A 344 -8.28 -3.50 -6.83
N SER A 345 -7.15 -4.20 -6.82
CA SER A 345 -7.09 -5.64 -6.53
C SER A 345 -7.61 -6.02 -5.15
N GLY A 346 -7.46 -5.16 -4.14
CA GLY A 346 -8.01 -5.39 -2.81
C GLY A 346 -9.54 -5.37 -2.84
N HIS A 347 -10.13 -4.28 -3.34
CA HIS A 347 -11.58 -4.14 -3.44
C HIS A 347 -12.24 -5.18 -4.35
N ILE A 348 -11.55 -5.64 -5.41
CA ILE A 348 -12.03 -6.73 -6.27
C ILE A 348 -12.13 -8.05 -5.49
N MET A 349 -11.08 -8.40 -4.73
CA MET A 349 -11.08 -9.63 -3.92
C MET A 349 -12.18 -9.58 -2.85
N GLU A 350 -12.30 -8.46 -2.13
CA GLU A 350 -13.37 -8.26 -1.14
C GLU A 350 -14.78 -8.33 -1.75
N PHE A 351 -14.97 -7.73 -2.93
CA PHE A 351 -16.23 -7.80 -3.67
C PHE A 351 -16.56 -9.23 -4.06
N LEU A 352 -15.63 -9.97 -4.67
CA LEU A 352 -15.86 -11.36 -5.09
C LEU A 352 -16.13 -12.29 -3.89
N ILE A 353 -15.40 -12.12 -2.78
CA ILE A 353 -15.64 -12.87 -1.54
C ILE A 353 -17.07 -12.65 -1.03
N LYS A 354 -17.55 -11.41 -1.03
CA LYS A 354 -18.90 -11.06 -0.57
C LYS A 354 -19.99 -11.51 -1.54
N GLU A 355 -19.88 -11.15 -2.82
CA GLU A 355 -20.91 -11.38 -3.84
C GLU A 355 -21.12 -12.88 -4.10
N LEU A 356 -20.04 -13.68 -4.06
CA LEU A 356 -20.06 -15.12 -4.31
C LEU A 356 -19.97 -15.97 -3.02
N SER A 357 -20.02 -15.33 -1.84
CA SER A 357 -19.98 -15.98 -0.51
C SER A 357 -18.81 -16.97 -0.34
N LEU A 358 -17.61 -16.57 -0.78
CA LEU A 358 -16.44 -17.46 -0.86
C LEU A 358 -15.87 -17.76 0.55
N PRO A 359 -15.67 -19.04 0.92
CA PRO A 359 -15.26 -19.43 2.27
C PRO A 359 -13.75 -19.23 2.56
N ILE A 360 -12.96 -18.69 1.62
CA ILE A 360 -11.50 -18.59 1.69
C ILE A 360 -10.95 -17.86 2.93
N ASP A 361 -11.76 -17.01 3.57
CA ASP A 361 -11.39 -16.31 4.80
C ASP A 361 -12.33 -16.58 5.98
N SER A 362 -13.33 -17.48 5.83
CA SER A 362 -14.41 -17.65 6.81
C SER A 362 -13.97 -18.31 8.13
N LYS A 363 -12.84 -19.02 8.12
CA LYS A 363 -12.21 -19.64 9.30
C LYS A 363 -11.30 -18.68 10.07
N LEU A 364 -11.05 -17.47 9.58
CA LEU A 364 -10.18 -16.51 10.25
C LEU A 364 -10.89 -15.85 11.42
N SER A 365 -10.30 -15.98 12.61
CA SER A 365 -10.72 -15.19 13.78
C SER A 365 -10.56 -13.69 13.53
N THR A 366 -11.29 -12.86 14.28
CA THR A 366 -11.18 -11.39 14.20
C THR A 366 -9.73 -10.92 14.30
N LYS A 367 -8.92 -11.55 15.17
CA LYS A 367 -7.48 -11.28 15.29
C LYS A 367 -6.74 -11.55 13.98
N GLN A 368 -6.94 -12.72 13.36
CA GLN A 368 -6.28 -13.06 12.09
C GLN A 368 -6.76 -12.17 10.93
N LEU A 369 -8.03 -11.77 10.90
CA LEU A 369 -8.55 -10.79 9.92
C LEU A 369 -7.88 -9.42 10.09
N SER A 370 -7.64 -9.00 11.34
CA SER A 370 -6.92 -7.77 11.67
C SER A 370 -5.43 -7.85 11.30
N GLU A 371 -4.75 -8.93 11.66
CA GLU A 371 -3.36 -9.21 11.26
C GLU A 371 -3.26 -9.20 9.73
N LYS A 372 -4.10 -9.96 9.03
CA LYS A 372 -4.21 -9.95 7.56
C LYS A 372 -4.35 -8.54 6.99
N ARG A 373 -5.19 -7.68 7.57
CA ARG A 373 -5.34 -6.28 7.12
C ARG A 373 -4.03 -5.51 7.28
N ALA A 374 -3.38 -5.58 8.43
CA ALA A 374 -2.12 -4.88 8.69
C ALA A 374 -0.98 -5.34 7.76
N TYR A 375 -0.76 -6.65 7.63
CA TYR A 375 0.32 -7.18 6.78
C TYR A 375 0.01 -7.05 5.27
N THR A 376 -1.27 -6.87 4.88
CA THR A 376 -1.62 -6.49 3.50
C THR A 376 -1.08 -5.09 3.18
N ILE A 377 -1.27 -4.12 4.08
CA ILE A 377 -0.74 -2.76 3.87
C ILE A 377 0.79 -2.75 4.01
N LEU A 378 1.40 -3.58 4.87
CA LEU A 378 2.86 -3.77 4.91
C LEU A 378 3.43 -4.17 3.54
N LEU A 379 2.82 -5.17 2.90
CA LEU A 379 3.21 -5.65 1.58
C LEU A 379 2.99 -4.60 0.48
N GLU A 380 1.78 -4.03 0.41
CA GLU A 380 1.35 -3.18 -0.72
C GLU A 380 1.83 -1.73 -0.61
N GLU A 381 2.09 -1.23 0.60
CA GLU A 381 2.53 0.15 0.82
C GLU A 381 4.01 0.27 1.24
N SER A 382 4.63 -0.71 1.88
CA SER A 382 6.07 -0.63 2.19
C SER A 382 6.90 -1.48 1.23
N PHE A 383 6.85 -2.80 1.39
CA PHE A 383 7.76 -3.74 0.72
C PHE A 383 7.75 -3.58 -0.81
N ILE A 384 6.57 -3.61 -1.44
CA ILE A 384 6.49 -3.60 -2.90
C ILE A 384 6.89 -2.24 -3.49
N LYS A 385 6.72 -1.13 -2.77
CA LYS A 385 7.19 0.17 -3.26
C LYS A 385 8.72 0.24 -3.25
N GLY A 386 9.37 -0.38 -2.27
CA GLY A 386 10.83 -0.53 -2.26
C GLY A 386 11.31 -1.38 -3.43
N LEU A 387 10.65 -2.51 -3.69
CA LEU A 387 10.97 -3.37 -4.82
C LEU A 387 10.76 -2.65 -6.18
N VAL A 388 9.68 -1.88 -6.31
CA VAL A 388 9.40 -1.08 -7.52
C VAL A 388 10.36 0.11 -7.65
N PHE A 389 10.92 0.65 -6.56
CA PHE A 389 12.01 1.63 -6.65
C PHE A 389 13.24 1.00 -7.33
N LEU A 390 13.73 -0.12 -6.79
CA LEU A 390 14.90 -0.83 -7.33
C LEU A 390 14.67 -1.28 -8.78
N ARG A 391 13.54 -1.92 -9.07
CA ARG A 391 13.17 -2.41 -10.43
C ARG A 391 12.98 -1.31 -11.47
N PHE A 392 12.84 -0.04 -11.07
CA PHE A 392 12.65 1.08 -12.00
C PHE A 392 13.81 2.09 -11.98
N GLN A 393 14.91 1.79 -11.26
CA GLN A 393 16.21 2.45 -11.52
C GLN A 393 16.61 2.27 -12.99
N ASP A 394 16.47 1.05 -13.53
CA ASP A 394 16.48 0.78 -14.96
C ASP A 394 15.31 -0.14 -15.36
N ALA A 395 14.31 0.43 -16.03
CA ALA A 395 13.14 -0.29 -16.53
C ALA A 395 13.44 -1.18 -17.76
N GLN A 396 14.67 -1.21 -18.30
CA GLN A 396 15.01 -1.99 -19.50
C GLN A 396 14.68 -3.48 -19.38
N TRP A 397 14.73 -4.08 -18.18
CA TRP A 397 14.48 -5.51 -17.99
C TRP A 397 13.09 -5.95 -18.49
N MET A 398 12.06 -5.09 -18.33
CA MET A 398 10.70 -5.29 -18.86
C MET A 398 10.66 -5.34 -20.39
N PHE A 399 11.63 -4.70 -21.03
CA PHE A 399 11.73 -4.52 -22.47
C PHE A 399 12.93 -5.29 -23.03
N THR A 400 13.04 -6.56 -22.63
CA THR A 400 13.95 -7.58 -23.19
C THR A 400 13.17 -8.74 -23.81
N GLU A 401 13.84 -9.54 -24.64
CA GLU A 401 13.26 -10.75 -25.26
C GLU A 401 13.44 -12.03 -24.42
N GLU A 402 14.39 -12.00 -23.48
CA GLU A 402 14.76 -13.13 -22.63
C GLU A 402 13.93 -13.18 -21.35
N LYS A 403 13.69 -12.01 -20.71
CA LYS A 403 13.03 -11.90 -19.40
C LYS A 403 11.79 -11.00 -19.43
N GLY A 404 11.76 -10.02 -20.34
CA GLY A 404 10.70 -9.04 -20.48
C GLY A 404 9.52 -9.48 -21.36
N MET A 405 8.82 -8.49 -21.91
CA MET A 405 7.57 -8.63 -22.68
C MET A 405 7.77 -8.57 -24.21
N LEU A 406 9.01 -8.46 -24.72
CA LEU A 406 9.25 -8.21 -26.15
C LEU A 406 9.19 -9.44 -27.06
N GLY A 407 9.02 -10.65 -26.52
CA GLY A 407 9.03 -11.89 -27.30
C GLY A 407 8.04 -11.89 -28.47
N ASN A 408 6.83 -11.35 -28.27
CA ASN A 408 5.78 -11.30 -29.28
C ASN A 408 5.82 -10.03 -30.17
N VAL A 409 6.87 -9.20 -30.08
CA VAL A 409 6.97 -7.91 -30.82
C VAL A 409 7.80 -8.07 -32.09
N ASN A 410 7.19 -8.46 -33.22
CA ASN A 410 7.95 -8.81 -34.44
C ASN A 410 8.84 -7.71 -35.06
N SER A 411 8.64 -6.42 -34.73
CA SER A 411 9.42 -5.33 -35.32
C SER A 411 10.68 -4.98 -34.50
N LYS A 412 11.87 -5.26 -35.07
CA LYS A 412 13.19 -4.93 -34.48
C LYS A 412 13.30 -3.44 -34.08
N ILE A 413 12.77 -2.52 -34.90
CA ILE A 413 12.77 -1.08 -34.59
C ILE A 413 11.90 -0.78 -33.37
N LYS A 414 10.69 -1.37 -33.28
CA LYS A 414 9.84 -1.22 -32.09
C LYS A 414 10.50 -1.79 -30.84
N LYS A 415 11.19 -2.94 -30.93
CA LYS A 415 11.97 -3.50 -29.81
C LYS A 415 13.00 -2.50 -29.27
N VAL A 416 13.82 -1.90 -30.13
CA VAL A 416 14.84 -0.90 -29.73
C VAL A 416 14.21 0.36 -29.13
N ILE A 417 13.11 0.87 -29.70
CA ILE A 417 12.39 2.03 -29.16
C ILE A 417 11.78 1.73 -27.79
N MET A 418 11.15 0.56 -27.61
CA MET A 418 10.60 0.14 -26.32
C MET A 418 11.71 -0.05 -25.28
N ASN A 419 12.77 -0.75 -25.65
CA ASN A 419 13.93 -1.00 -24.79
C ASN A 419 14.62 0.29 -24.32
N LYS A 420 14.98 1.22 -25.22
CA LYS A 420 15.75 2.41 -24.82
C LYS A 420 14.87 3.61 -24.44
N VAL A 421 13.84 3.90 -25.23
CA VAL A 421 13.06 5.15 -25.09
C VAL A 421 11.91 4.95 -24.09
N ALA A 422 11.09 3.92 -24.27
CA ALA A 422 9.94 3.70 -23.38
C ALA A 422 10.39 3.34 -21.95
N ALA A 423 11.43 2.50 -21.80
CA ALA A 423 12.04 2.23 -20.50
C ALA A 423 12.50 3.51 -19.78
N HIS A 424 13.29 4.38 -20.43
CA HIS A 424 13.77 5.61 -19.80
C HIS A 424 12.63 6.51 -19.30
N PHE A 425 11.59 6.73 -20.12
CA PHE A 425 10.42 7.51 -19.70
C PHE A 425 9.61 6.81 -18.60
N MET A 426 9.54 5.48 -18.61
CA MET A 426 8.85 4.68 -17.60
C MET A 426 9.58 4.74 -16.24
N SER A 427 10.90 4.51 -16.20
CA SER A 427 11.75 4.74 -15.02
C SER A 427 11.56 6.14 -14.46
N LYS A 428 11.71 7.17 -15.31
CA LYS A 428 11.58 8.58 -14.91
C LYS A 428 10.19 8.92 -14.37
N SER A 429 9.14 8.28 -14.87
CA SER A 429 7.76 8.45 -14.39
C SER A 429 7.53 7.76 -13.04
N VAL A 430 7.94 6.49 -12.92
CA VAL A 430 7.72 5.69 -11.70
C VAL A 430 8.56 6.20 -10.53
N LEU A 431 9.86 6.46 -10.73
CA LEU A 431 10.72 7.04 -9.68
C LEU A 431 10.22 8.42 -9.23
N LYS A 432 9.70 9.25 -10.14
CA LYS A 432 9.06 10.52 -9.79
C LYS A 432 7.82 10.30 -8.92
N ASN A 433 6.97 9.33 -9.24
CA ASN A 433 5.79 9.00 -8.47
C ASN A 433 6.15 8.43 -7.08
N LEU A 434 7.18 7.58 -6.98
CA LEU A 434 7.70 7.08 -5.70
C LEU A 434 8.29 8.22 -4.84
N LYS A 435 8.92 9.22 -5.45
CA LYS A 435 9.41 10.44 -4.77
C LYS A 435 8.30 11.41 -4.35
N VAL A 436 7.14 11.36 -5.00
CA VAL A 436 5.90 11.94 -4.45
C VAL A 436 5.40 11.11 -3.26
N ALA A 437 5.44 9.78 -3.39
CA ALA A 437 4.95 8.81 -2.40
C ALA A 437 5.86 8.58 -1.19
N GLY A 438 6.71 9.53 -0.83
CA GLY A 438 7.59 9.45 0.35
C GLY A 438 8.82 8.58 0.13
N ILE A 439 8.63 7.29 -0.11
CA ILE A 439 9.71 6.27 -0.14
C ILE A 439 10.85 6.63 -1.12
N GLY A 440 10.54 7.17 -2.31
CA GLY A 440 11.55 7.63 -3.29
C GLY A 440 12.26 8.95 -2.92
N ARG A 441 12.16 9.41 -1.67
CA ARG A 441 13.02 10.46 -1.07
C ARG A 441 14.16 9.87 -0.23
N ASN A 442 14.07 8.59 0.10
CA ASN A 442 15.11 7.85 0.79
C ASN A 442 16.20 7.43 -0.22
N SER A 443 17.39 7.17 0.30
CA SER A 443 18.49 6.57 -0.45
C SER A 443 18.28 5.07 -0.64
N ASP A 444 18.98 4.50 -1.62
CA ASP A 444 18.94 3.07 -1.96
C ASP A 444 19.18 2.18 -0.73
N ALA A 445 20.15 2.53 0.12
CA ALA A 445 20.44 1.81 1.37
C ALA A 445 19.30 1.92 2.41
N GLU A 446 18.70 3.10 2.60
CA GLU A 446 17.51 3.25 3.46
C GLU A 446 16.32 2.41 2.95
N ILE A 447 16.16 2.29 1.62
CA ILE A 447 15.10 1.51 0.99
C ILE A 447 15.36 0.00 1.14
N VAL A 448 16.60 -0.44 0.95
CA VAL A 448 17.02 -1.84 1.19
C VAL A 448 16.78 -2.23 2.65
N GLU A 449 17.17 -1.40 3.63
CA GLU A 449 16.92 -1.68 5.06
C GLU A 449 15.42 -1.68 5.42
N ILE A 450 14.61 -0.83 4.78
CA ILE A 450 13.14 -0.90 4.90
C ILE A 450 12.63 -2.25 4.41
N MET A 451 13.10 -2.73 3.25
CA MET A 451 12.67 -4.01 2.69
C MET A 451 13.12 -5.21 3.53
N LYS A 452 14.33 -5.19 4.09
CA LYS A 452 14.81 -6.22 5.03
C LYS A 452 13.94 -6.30 6.28
N LYS A 453 13.60 -5.16 6.90
CA LYS A 453 12.68 -5.08 8.04
C LYS A 453 11.28 -5.64 7.70
N ASP A 454 10.77 -5.36 6.49
CA ASP A 454 9.48 -5.86 6.04
C ASP A 454 9.49 -7.38 5.80
N LEU A 455 10.57 -7.91 5.21
CA LEU A 455 10.78 -9.35 5.02
C LEU A 455 10.82 -10.09 6.37
N VAL A 456 11.60 -9.61 7.34
CA VAL A 456 11.69 -10.23 8.68
C VAL A 456 10.32 -10.25 9.37
N ALA A 457 9.54 -9.18 9.27
CA ALA A 457 8.18 -9.15 9.82
C ALA A 457 7.25 -10.18 9.14
N LEU A 458 7.36 -10.36 7.82
CA LEU A 458 6.59 -11.36 7.08
C LEU A 458 7.01 -12.79 7.40
N ASP A 459 8.31 -13.07 7.50
CA ASP A 459 8.81 -14.39 7.88
C ASP A 459 8.39 -14.75 9.32
N THR A 460 8.45 -13.77 10.23
CA THR A 460 7.94 -13.91 11.61
C THR A 460 6.43 -14.18 11.65
N LEU A 461 5.63 -13.60 10.75
CA LEU A 461 4.20 -13.92 10.65
C LEU A 461 3.99 -15.35 10.12
N LEU A 462 4.75 -15.78 9.11
CA LEU A 462 4.61 -17.11 8.51
C LEU A 462 5.12 -18.23 9.42
N GLY A 463 6.31 -18.07 10.00
CA GLY A 463 7.02 -19.11 10.74
C GLY A 463 7.07 -20.42 9.96
N GLY A 464 6.92 -21.55 10.67
CA GLY A 464 6.84 -22.88 10.07
C GLY A 464 5.47 -23.29 9.48
N LYS A 465 4.52 -22.37 9.29
CA LYS A 465 3.16 -22.72 8.80
C LYS A 465 3.16 -22.98 7.28
N LYS A 466 2.21 -23.81 6.81
CA LYS A 466 2.05 -24.06 5.36
C LYS A 466 1.64 -22.78 4.62
N TYR A 467 0.69 -22.05 5.18
CA TYR A 467 0.20 -20.74 4.70
C TYR A 467 0.18 -19.75 5.88
N PHE A 468 0.09 -18.45 5.60
CA PHE A 468 0.31 -17.41 6.61
C PHE A 468 -0.64 -17.50 7.83
N PHE A 469 -1.83 -18.08 7.68
CA PHE A 469 -2.81 -18.21 8.78
C PHE A 469 -3.17 -19.66 9.15
N GLY A 470 -2.49 -20.67 8.59
CA GLY A 470 -2.71 -22.08 8.95
C GLY A 470 -2.38 -23.05 7.81
N ASP A 471 -3.12 -24.16 7.76
CA ASP A 471 -2.94 -25.26 6.80
C ASP A 471 -3.82 -25.14 5.54
N GLU A 472 -4.72 -24.14 5.50
CA GLU A 472 -5.52 -23.76 4.32
C GLU A 472 -5.11 -22.37 3.80
N PRO A 473 -5.07 -22.15 2.48
CA PRO A 473 -4.66 -20.88 1.90
C PRO A 473 -5.78 -19.84 1.97
N THR A 474 -5.43 -18.61 2.34
CA THR A 474 -6.35 -17.47 2.48
C THR A 474 -6.19 -16.47 1.35
N SER A 475 -7.05 -15.45 1.28
CA SER A 475 -6.83 -14.37 0.30
C SER A 475 -5.64 -13.45 0.66
N PHE A 476 -5.04 -13.62 1.84
CA PHE A 476 -3.73 -13.04 2.15
C PHE A 476 -2.58 -13.76 1.43
N ASP A 477 -2.64 -15.08 1.29
CA ASP A 477 -1.55 -15.85 0.67
C ASP A 477 -1.39 -15.51 -0.82
N ALA A 478 -2.50 -15.25 -1.53
CA ALA A 478 -2.47 -14.65 -2.86
C ALA A 478 -1.81 -13.26 -2.88
N THR A 479 -2.05 -12.43 -1.85
CA THR A 479 -1.40 -11.12 -1.70
C THR A 479 0.10 -11.27 -1.48
N ALA A 480 0.52 -12.12 -0.54
CA ALA A 480 1.92 -12.39 -0.24
C ALA A 480 2.67 -12.93 -1.46
N PHE A 481 2.12 -13.94 -2.16
CA PHE A 481 2.73 -14.50 -3.37
C PHE A 481 2.82 -13.48 -4.51
N GLY A 482 1.75 -12.70 -4.74
CA GLY A 482 1.73 -11.66 -5.78
C GLY A 482 2.84 -10.61 -5.64
N MET A 483 3.29 -10.38 -4.40
CA MET A 483 4.32 -9.40 -4.04
C MET A 483 5.71 -10.04 -3.94
N LEU A 484 5.86 -11.13 -3.17
CA LEU A 484 7.13 -11.84 -2.95
C LEU A 484 7.62 -12.54 -4.21
N GLY A 485 6.73 -13.08 -5.05
CA GLY A 485 7.09 -13.67 -6.34
C GLY A 485 7.78 -12.67 -7.28
N GLN A 486 7.57 -11.36 -7.11
CA GLN A 486 8.31 -10.34 -7.86
C GLN A 486 9.78 -10.25 -7.42
N LEU A 487 10.09 -10.46 -6.14
CA LEU A 487 11.46 -10.40 -5.59
C LEU A 487 12.31 -11.59 -6.09
N PHE A 488 11.73 -12.79 -6.13
CA PHE A 488 12.45 -14.00 -6.56
C PHE A 488 12.49 -14.19 -8.08
N TYR A 489 11.49 -13.71 -8.83
CA TYR A 489 11.39 -13.98 -10.28
C TYR A 489 11.56 -12.76 -11.20
N THR A 490 11.70 -11.52 -10.72
CA THR A 490 12.00 -10.38 -11.61
C THR A 490 13.44 -9.86 -11.43
N PRO A 491 14.12 -9.38 -12.49
CA PRO A 491 15.47 -8.82 -12.39
C PRO A 491 15.57 -7.59 -11.47
N LEU A 492 16.64 -7.52 -10.70
CA LEU A 492 17.01 -6.39 -9.84
C LEU A 492 18.40 -5.84 -10.22
N PRO A 493 18.70 -4.56 -9.90
CA PRO A 493 20.02 -3.97 -10.11
C PRO A 493 21.10 -4.52 -9.18
N THR A 494 20.71 -5.05 -8.01
CA THR A 494 21.57 -5.76 -7.06
C THR A 494 20.85 -7.01 -6.55
N ASP A 495 21.60 -8.00 -6.10
CA ASP A 495 21.05 -9.25 -5.53
C ASP A 495 20.96 -9.23 -3.99
N GLU A 496 21.27 -8.10 -3.34
CA GLU A 496 21.37 -7.99 -1.88
C GLU A 496 20.05 -8.33 -1.16
N VAL A 497 18.93 -7.78 -1.62
CA VAL A 497 17.61 -8.03 -1.01
C VAL A 497 17.15 -9.47 -1.28
N THR A 498 17.48 -10.03 -2.45
CA THR A 498 17.19 -11.43 -2.77
C THR A 498 18.00 -12.36 -1.88
N LYS A 499 19.33 -12.18 -1.78
CA LYS A 499 20.19 -12.97 -0.89
C LYS A 499 19.73 -12.91 0.56
N PHE A 500 19.44 -11.72 1.09
CA PHE A 500 18.88 -11.57 2.43
C PHE A 500 17.56 -12.36 2.58
N ALA A 501 16.68 -12.32 1.58
CA ALA A 501 15.45 -13.08 1.60
C ALA A 501 15.65 -14.60 1.51
N GLU A 502 16.76 -15.05 0.92
CA GLU A 502 17.13 -16.48 0.82
C GLU A 502 17.85 -17.00 2.07
N THR A 503 18.62 -16.17 2.79
CA THR A 503 19.39 -16.58 3.98
C THR A 503 18.66 -16.28 5.29
N GLU A 504 18.09 -15.08 5.45
CA GLU A 504 17.50 -14.62 6.71
C GLU A 504 15.98 -14.84 6.80
N THR A 505 15.30 -15.06 5.66
CA THR A 505 13.85 -15.35 5.60
C THR A 505 13.50 -16.57 4.73
N PRO A 506 14.07 -17.76 5.03
CA PRO A 506 13.91 -18.94 4.17
C PRO A 506 12.46 -19.43 4.09
N ASN A 507 11.62 -19.18 5.11
CA ASN A 507 10.23 -19.60 5.09
C ASN A 507 9.45 -18.89 3.97
N LEU A 508 9.75 -17.61 3.72
CA LEU A 508 9.17 -16.85 2.60
C LEU A 508 9.55 -17.41 1.22
N LYS A 509 10.78 -17.89 1.04
CA LYS A 509 11.20 -18.56 -0.21
C LYS A 509 10.41 -19.84 -0.43
N SER A 510 10.40 -20.74 0.57
CA SER A 510 9.68 -22.01 0.47
C SER A 510 8.16 -21.83 0.34
N PHE A 511 7.59 -20.74 0.86
CA PHE A 511 6.21 -20.34 0.60
C PHE A 511 5.98 -19.94 -0.87
N VAL A 512 6.85 -19.12 -1.47
CA VAL A 512 6.72 -18.73 -2.88
C VAL A 512 6.87 -19.93 -3.81
N GLU A 513 7.85 -20.80 -3.56
CA GLU A 513 8.05 -22.02 -4.34
C GLU A 513 6.84 -22.97 -4.23
N ARG A 514 6.27 -23.12 -3.03
CA ARG A 514 5.04 -23.88 -2.77
C ARG A 514 3.83 -23.33 -3.51
N ILE A 515 3.56 -22.02 -3.45
CA ILE A 515 2.41 -21.42 -4.15
C ILE A 515 2.59 -21.49 -5.69
N LYS A 516 3.82 -21.36 -6.22
CA LYS A 516 4.08 -21.61 -7.65
C LYS A 516 3.73 -23.06 -8.00
N ALA A 517 4.23 -24.04 -7.25
CA ALA A 517 4.02 -25.46 -7.54
C ALA A 517 2.54 -25.89 -7.41
N GLU A 518 1.83 -25.41 -6.39
CA GLU A 518 0.44 -25.82 -6.11
C GLU A 518 -0.60 -25.14 -7.03
N PHE A 519 -0.38 -23.87 -7.42
CA PHE A 519 -1.41 -23.06 -8.10
C PHE A 519 -1.00 -22.50 -9.47
N TRP A 520 0.24 -22.69 -9.90
CA TRP A 520 0.75 -22.28 -11.22
C TRP A 520 1.51 -23.42 -11.94
N PRO A 521 0.92 -24.62 -12.12
CA PRO A 521 1.55 -25.71 -12.88
C PRO A 521 1.85 -25.33 -14.33
N GLU A 522 1.15 -24.34 -14.89
CA GLU A 522 1.34 -23.82 -16.25
C GLU A 522 2.30 -22.61 -16.32
N TRP A 523 2.98 -22.25 -15.23
CA TRP A 523 3.84 -21.05 -15.16
C TRP A 523 4.82 -20.95 -16.33
N ASP A 524 5.53 -22.03 -16.63
CA ASP A 524 6.59 -22.03 -17.64
C ASP A 524 6.00 -21.99 -19.07
N GLU A 525 4.79 -22.53 -19.29
CA GLU A 525 4.03 -22.38 -20.54
C GLU A 525 3.55 -20.93 -20.74
N ILE A 526 3.01 -20.31 -19.68
CA ILE A 526 2.61 -18.90 -19.70
C ILE A 526 3.80 -17.99 -20.00
N THR A 527 4.95 -18.20 -19.35
CA THR A 527 6.09 -17.29 -19.48
C THR A 527 6.87 -17.52 -20.75
N GLN A 528 7.16 -18.77 -21.15
CA GLN A 528 7.90 -19.05 -22.39
C GLN A 528 7.09 -18.72 -23.64
N GLY A 529 5.80 -19.10 -23.67
CA GLY A 529 4.87 -18.84 -24.77
C GLY A 529 4.22 -17.45 -24.74
N LEU A 530 4.39 -16.69 -23.66
CA LEU A 530 3.73 -15.38 -23.42
C LEU A 530 2.20 -15.44 -23.55
N LEU A 531 1.59 -16.55 -23.12
CA LEU A 531 0.16 -16.83 -23.30
C LEU A 531 -0.70 -16.12 -22.25
N MET A 532 -1.65 -15.28 -22.69
CA MET A 532 -2.62 -14.66 -21.78
C MET A 532 -3.51 -15.72 -21.12
N ASN A 533 -3.99 -16.68 -21.90
CA ASN A 533 -4.83 -17.79 -21.47
C ASN A 533 -4.28 -19.08 -22.14
N PRO A 534 -3.45 -19.89 -21.46
CA PRO A 534 -3.11 -21.23 -21.94
C PRO A 534 -4.32 -22.17 -21.83
N LYS A 535 -4.31 -23.28 -22.57
CA LYS A 535 -5.39 -24.28 -22.47
C LYS A 535 -5.30 -25.07 -21.16
N THR A 536 -6.43 -25.35 -20.53
CA THR A 536 -6.47 -26.15 -19.30
C THR A 536 -6.07 -27.62 -19.58
N PRO A 537 -5.72 -28.42 -18.55
CA PRO A 537 -5.49 -29.86 -18.72
C PRO A 537 -6.69 -30.58 -19.35
N GLU A 538 -7.93 -30.21 -18.99
CA GLU A 538 -9.15 -30.77 -19.56
C GLU A 538 -9.33 -30.37 -21.03
N GLU A 539 -9.10 -29.10 -21.38
CA GLU A 539 -9.15 -28.65 -22.79
C GLU A 539 -8.11 -29.35 -23.66
N LYS A 540 -6.89 -29.58 -23.15
CA LYS A 540 -5.83 -30.32 -23.82
C LYS A 540 -6.18 -31.81 -23.98
N ALA A 541 -6.77 -32.43 -22.95
CA ALA A 541 -7.22 -33.82 -23.02
C ALA A 541 -8.37 -34.00 -24.03
N ALA A 542 -9.36 -33.11 -24.02
CA ALA A 542 -10.47 -33.14 -24.96
C ALA A 542 -10.03 -32.90 -26.42
N GLU A 543 -9.07 -31.99 -26.64
CA GLU A 543 -8.47 -31.78 -27.97
C GLU A 543 -7.67 -32.99 -28.45
N ALA A 544 -6.92 -33.65 -27.55
CA ALA A 544 -6.21 -34.90 -27.88
C ALA A 544 -7.17 -36.06 -28.20
N GLU A 545 -8.28 -36.20 -27.46
CA GLU A 545 -9.31 -37.20 -27.73
C GLU A 545 -10.02 -36.94 -29.07
N ALA A 546 -10.34 -35.67 -29.37
CA ALA A 546 -10.93 -35.28 -30.65
C ALA A 546 -9.97 -35.52 -31.83
N ALA A 547 -8.68 -35.25 -31.65
CA ALA A 547 -7.65 -35.55 -32.64
C ALA A 547 -7.47 -37.05 -32.87
N ALA A 548 -7.49 -37.86 -31.80
CA ALA A 548 -7.42 -39.32 -31.88
C ALA A 548 -8.61 -39.91 -32.64
N LYS A 549 -9.85 -39.50 -32.31
CA LYS A 549 -11.06 -39.91 -33.02
C LYS A 549 -11.01 -39.54 -34.51
N LYS A 550 -10.59 -38.31 -34.83
CA LYS A 550 -10.44 -37.86 -36.22
C LYS A 550 -9.43 -38.70 -37.00
N ALA A 551 -8.30 -39.07 -36.38
CA ALA A 551 -7.30 -39.95 -37.00
C ALA A 551 -7.82 -41.38 -37.19
N GLU A 552 -8.61 -41.90 -36.25
CA GLU A 552 -9.24 -43.22 -36.36
C GLU A 552 -10.29 -43.26 -37.49
N ASP A 553 -11.11 -42.22 -37.63
CA ASP A 553 -12.08 -42.09 -38.73
C ASP A 553 -11.40 -41.90 -40.09
N GLU A 554 -10.31 -41.14 -40.16
CA GLU A 554 -9.50 -40.99 -41.38
C GLU A 554 -8.82 -42.32 -41.78
N ALA A 555 -8.32 -43.11 -40.81
CA ALA A 555 -7.75 -44.43 -41.06
C ALA A 555 -8.80 -45.44 -41.55
N LYS A 556 -9.98 -45.50 -40.91
CA LYS A 556 -11.11 -46.35 -41.36
C LYS A 556 -11.57 -45.98 -42.76
N LYS A 557 -11.58 -44.69 -43.09
CA LYS A 557 -11.93 -44.22 -44.43
C LYS A 557 -10.89 -44.64 -45.46
N ALA A 558 -9.60 -44.55 -45.14
CA ALA A 558 -8.52 -45.03 -46.01
C ALA A 558 -8.61 -46.54 -46.25
N GLU A 559 -8.87 -47.36 -45.21
CA GLU A 559 -9.12 -48.80 -45.40
C GLU A 559 -10.32 -49.08 -46.31
N ALA A 560 -11.41 -48.32 -46.15
CA ALA A 560 -12.62 -48.48 -46.96
C ALA A 560 -12.39 -48.07 -48.43
N GLU A 561 -11.53 -47.07 -48.69
CA GLU A 561 -11.13 -46.67 -50.04
C GLU A 561 -10.17 -47.69 -50.68
N VAL A 562 -9.24 -48.29 -49.92
CA VAL A 562 -8.38 -49.39 -50.40
C VAL A 562 -9.20 -50.66 -50.72
N LYS A 563 -10.05 -51.12 -49.81
CA LYS A 563 -10.91 -52.31 -50.01
C LYS A 563 -11.91 -52.15 -51.16
N LYS A 564 -12.13 -50.91 -51.64
CA LYS A 564 -12.97 -50.55 -52.78
C LYS A 564 -12.16 -50.33 -54.08
N ALA A 565 -10.83 -50.29 -54.00
CA ALA A 565 -9.92 -50.34 -55.15
C ALA A 565 -9.44 -51.78 -55.45
N GLU A 566 -9.57 -52.69 -54.48
CA GLU A 566 -9.31 -54.13 -54.61
C GLU A 566 -10.55 -54.96 -55.03
N SER A 567 -11.69 -54.29 -55.30
CA SER A 567 -13.00 -54.90 -55.62
C SER A 567 -13.57 -54.44 -56.97
#